data_AF-A0A3A9JA25-F1
#
_entry.id   AF-A0A3A9JA25-F1
#
_cell.length_a   1.000
_cell.length_b   1.000
_cell.length_c   1.000
_cell.angle_alpha   90.00
_cell.angle_beta   90.00
_cell.angle_gamma   90.00
#
_symmetry.space_group_name_H-M   'P 1'
#
loop_
_entity.id
_entity.type
_entity.pdbx_description
1 polymer ?
#
loop_
_entity_poly.entity_id
_entity_poly.type
_entity_poly.pdbx_seq_one_letter_code
_entity_poly.pdbx_strand_id
1 'polypeptide(L)'
;MKLSFPPRDTLAAPGIDRGANTRRALLPSRARVQVSAGSIMRRRVAVRLAKLLLPLGALALLSTIALWPEIDGAADRGRMAFRRATQTEADAMRISGARYQGVDEQNRPYNVTANSAVQQEKTGLIDLEKPRADILLTNGAWMLLEAREGQYNRPDNLLDLQGQVTLWHDNGTTMKTDAAHIDVHAGEAESDRPTAAQGPFGTIESEGFRLRERGQVMIFTGKSHAVLEGKQ
;
A
#
# COMPACT_ATOMS: atom_id res chain seq x y z
N MET A 1 85.77 104.34 -18.54
CA MET A 1 86.30 105.63 -19.05
C MET A 1 85.75 105.79 -20.47
N LYS A 2 84.93 106.76 -20.88
CA LYS A 2 84.20 107.91 -20.32
C LYS A 2 82.86 107.92 -21.11
N LEU A 3 81.68 107.91 -20.47
CA LEU A 3 80.95 109.08 -20.00
C LEU A 3 80.77 110.17 -21.06
N SER A 4 79.55 110.30 -21.60
CA SER A 4 78.83 111.54 -21.98
C SER A 4 77.79 111.23 -23.07
N PHE A 5 76.64 111.89 -23.22
CA PHE A 5 75.99 113.06 -22.60
C PHE A 5 74.47 112.97 -22.99
N PRO A 6 73.59 113.89 -22.51
CA PRO A 6 72.12 113.75 -22.36
C PRO A 6 71.41 114.57 -23.48
N PRO A 7 70.22 115.23 -23.34
CA PRO A 7 69.14 115.21 -22.34
C PRO A 7 67.68 115.24 -22.92
N ARG A 8 66.69 115.31 -22.01
CA ARG A 8 65.40 116.05 -22.10
C ARG A 8 64.34 115.51 -23.10
N ASP A 9 63.04 115.53 -22.85
CA ASP A 9 62.20 116.29 -21.91
C ASP A 9 60.83 115.57 -21.85
N THR A 10 60.32 115.31 -20.63
CA THR A 10 59.07 115.86 -20.08
C THR A 10 57.80 115.73 -20.94
N LEU A 11 56.80 114.96 -20.47
CA LEU A 11 55.54 115.49 -19.89
C LEU A 11 54.45 114.41 -19.76
N ALA A 12 53.77 114.50 -18.62
CA ALA A 12 52.34 114.24 -18.40
C ALA A 12 51.81 112.79 -18.31
N ALA A 13 51.57 112.44 -17.04
CA ALA A 13 50.54 111.55 -16.48
C ALA A 13 49.10 111.90 -16.97
N PRO A 14 48.01 111.15 -16.63
CA PRO A 14 47.93 110.07 -15.62
C PRO A 14 47.13 108.81 -16.00
N GLY A 15 47.52 107.71 -15.35
CA GLY A 15 46.61 106.82 -14.61
C GLY A 15 45.45 106.17 -15.35
N ILE A 16 45.71 104.99 -15.93
CA ILE A 16 44.75 103.89 -15.84
C ILE A 16 45.52 102.67 -15.31
N ASP A 17 45.11 102.23 -14.13
CA ASP A 17 45.65 101.08 -13.41
C ASP A 17 45.63 99.83 -14.28
N ARG A 18 46.83 99.24 -14.46
CA ARG A 18 47.06 97.94 -15.07
C ARG A 18 46.92 96.86 -13.99
N GLY A 19 45.73 96.27 -13.90
CA GLY A 19 45.50 95.02 -13.18
C GLY A 19 45.52 93.81 -14.11
N ALA A 20 46.70 93.20 -14.25
CA ALA A 20 46.95 91.79 -14.52
C ALA A 20 46.10 91.05 -15.59
N ASN A 21 46.66 90.99 -16.79
CA ASN A 21 46.37 89.98 -17.81
C ASN A 21 46.89 88.61 -17.35
N THR A 22 46.04 87.78 -16.73
CA THR A 22 46.31 86.36 -16.53
C THR A 22 45.44 85.55 -17.49
N ARG A 23 46.04 85.16 -18.62
CA ARG A 23 45.50 84.14 -19.51
C ARG A 23 45.36 82.82 -18.76
N ARG A 24 44.20 82.59 -18.13
CA ARG A 24 43.80 81.25 -17.68
C ARG A 24 43.16 80.53 -18.85
N ALA A 25 43.96 79.68 -19.50
CA ALA A 25 43.44 78.61 -20.34
C ALA A 25 42.48 77.76 -19.49
N LEU A 26 41.17 77.97 -19.68
CA LEU A 26 40.17 77.11 -19.09
C LEU A 26 39.97 75.90 -19.99
N LEU A 27 40.34 74.77 -19.40
CA LEU A 27 40.30 73.39 -19.89
C LEU A 27 39.02 73.06 -20.69
N PRO A 28 39.11 72.16 -21.68
CA PRO A 28 37.97 71.81 -22.51
C PRO A 28 36.90 71.10 -21.69
N SER A 29 35.64 71.45 -22.00
CA SER A 29 34.49 70.54 -21.97
C SER A 29 34.29 69.73 -20.68
N ARG A 30 33.57 70.31 -19.71
CA ARG A 30 32.66 69.50 -18.90
C ARG A 30 31.56 68.99 -19.82
N ALA A 31 31.75 67.80 -20.37
CA ALA A 31 30.69 67.00 -20.96
C ALA A 31 29.60 66.89 -19.90
N ARG A 32 28.53 67.66 -20.07
CA ARG A 32 27.33 67.54 -19.26
C ARG A 32 26.84 66.12 -19.53
N VAL A 33 27.08 65.20 -18.59
CA VAL A 33 26.42 63.90 -18.58
C VAL A 33 24.93 64.22 -18.54
N GLN A 34 24.30 64.20 -19.72
CA GLN A 34 22.86 64.28 -19.81
C GLN A 34 22.38 62.98 -19.18
N VAL A 35 21.96 63.05 -17.92
CA VAL A 35 21.17 61.97 -17.31
C VAL A 35 19.93 61.86 -18.17
N SER A 36 19.93 60.90 -19.09
CA SER A 36 18.89 60.79 -20.11
C SER A 36 17.55 60.63 -19.41
N ALA A 37 16.54 61.37 -19.85
CA ALA A 37 15.19 61.29 -19.29
C ALA A 37 14.65 59.84 -19.28
N GLY A 38 15.14 58.99 -20.19
CA GLY A 38 14.86 57.55 -20.22
C GLY A 38 15.33 56.78 -18.98
N SER A 39 16.46 57.14 -18.37
CA SER A 39 16.97 56.52 -17.14
C SER A 39 16.13 56.85 -15.90
N ILE A 40 15.59 58.08 -15.83
CA ILE A 40 14.72 58.53 -14.74
C ILE A 40 13.31 57.92 -14.89
N MET A 41 12.80 57.84 -16.13
CA MET A 41 11.50 57.23 -16.43
C MET A 41 11.48 55.73 -16.12
N ARG A 42 12.52 54.99 -16.53
CA ARG A 42 12.65 53.54 -16.25
C ARG A 42 12.73 53.26 -14.75
N ARG A 43 13.45 54.10 -13.99
CA ARG A 43 13.54 53.97 -12.53
C ARG A 43 12.21 54.28 -11.84
N ARG A 44 11.44 55.27 -12.33
CA ARG A 44 10.08 55.56 -11.83
C ARG A 44 9.09 54.44 -12.11
N VAL A 45 9.10 53.86 -13.31
CA VAL A 45 8.23 52.72 -13.65
C VAL A 45 8.61 51.49 -12.85
N ALA A 46 9.90 51.17 -12.73
CA ALA A 46 10.37 50.05 -11.91
C ALA A 46 9.97 50.20 -10.43
N VAL A 47 10.08 51.40 -9.85
CA VAL A 47 9.66 51.66 -8.46
C VAL A 47 8.13 51.59 -8.29
N ARG A 48 7.35 52.09 -9.26
CA ARG A 48 5.87 51.95 -9.24
C ARG A 48 5.43 50.50 -9.39
N LEU A 49 6.08 49.74 -10.28
CA LEU A 49 5.80 48.34 -10.50
C LEU A 49 6.18 47.51 -9.28
N ALA A 50 7.33 47.78 -8.64
CA ALA A 50 7.72 47.16 -7.38
C ALA A 50 6.73 47.49 -6.25
N LYS A 51 6.26 48.74 -6.14
CA LYS A 51 5.23 49.13 -5.16
C LYS A 51 3.87 48.45 -5.37
N LEU A 52 3.60 47.92 -6.57
CA LEU A 52 2.36 47.21 -6.88
C LEU A 52 2.52 45.69 -6.80
N LEU A 53 3.62 45.15 -7.33
CA LEU A 53 3.91 43.72 -7.36
C LEU A 53 4.22 43.16 -5.97
N LEU A 54 4.88 43.93 -5.10
CA LEU A 54 5.17 43.49 -3.73
C LEU A 54 3.89 43.19 -2.92
N PRO A 55 2.91 44.10 -2.80
CA PRO A 55 1.68 43.81 -2.06
C PRO A 55 0.82 42.76 -2.77
N LEU A 56 0.77 42.73 -4.10
CA LEU A 56 0.06 41.68 -4.85
C LEU A 56 0.66 40.29 -4.63
N GLY A 57 2.00 40.19 -4.66
CA GLY A 57 2.71 38.95 -4.36
C GLY A 57 2.48 38.50 -2.92
N ALA A 58 2.49 39.43 -1.96
CA ALA A 58 2.18 39.13 -0.57
C ALA A 58 0.74 38.63 -0.40
N LEU A 59 -0.25 39.27 -1.05
CA LEU A 59 -1.64 38.83 -1.04
C LEU A 59 -1.83 37.47 -1.70
N ALA A 60 -1.14 37.20 -2.81
CA ALA A 60 -1.17 35.90 -3.47
C ALA A 60 -0.60 34.80 -2.55
N LEU A 61 0.53 35.05 -1.89
CA LEU A 61 1.13 34.13 -0.92
C LEU A 61 0.21 33.85 0.27
N LEU A 62 -0.39 34.91 0.84
CA LEU A 62 -1.36 34.78 1.93
C LEU A 62 -2.61 34.01 1.48
N SER A 63 -3.09 34.25 0.27
CA SER A 63 -4.24 33.53 -0.30
C SER A 63 -3.92 32.05 -0.48
N THR A 64 -2.72 31.71 -0.97
CA THR A 64 -2.27 30.31 -1.11
C THR A 64 -2.23 29.59 0.24
N ILE A 65 -1.71 30.24 1.30
CA ILE A 65 -1.67 29.65 2.64
C ILE A 65 -3.09 29.51 3.23
N ALA A 66 -3.94 30.51 3.05
CA ALA A 66 -5.31 30.50 3.55
C ALA A 66 -6.21 29.48 2.84
N LEU A 67 -5.97 29.21 1.56
CA LEU A 67 -6.71 28.24 0.73
C LEU A 67 -6.11 26.82 0.79
N TRP A 68 -4.92 26.64 1.36
CA TRP A 68 -4.27 25.34 1.52
C TRP A 68 -5.14 24.28 2.21
N PRO A 69 -5.88 24.58 3.29
CA PRO A 69 -6.73 23.59 3.99
C PRO A 69 -7.86 23.02 3.13
N GLU A 70 -8.37 23.77 2.16
CA GLU A 70 -9.45 23.32 1.27
C GLU A 70 -8.96 22.27 0.26
N ILE A 71 -7.69 22.38 -0.14
CA ILE A 71 -7.01 21.45 -1.06
C ILE A 71 -6.63 20.16 -0.34
N ASP A 72 -6.08 20.25 0.89
CA ASP A 72 -5.80 19.08 1.72
C ASP A 72 -7.10 18.36 2.13
N GLY A 73 -8.15 19.11 2.46
CA GLY A 73 -9.48 18.57 2.73
C GLY A 73 -10.07 17.83 1.53
N ALA A 74 -9.78 18.24 0.29
CA ALA A 74 -10.21 17.54 -0.92
C ALA A 74 -9.40 16.26 -1.18
N ALA A 75 -8.09 16.25 -0.91
CA ALA A 75 -7.24 15.08 -1.02
C ALA A 75 -7.57 13.99 0.02
N ASP A 76 -7.87 14.40 1.26
CA ASP A 76 -8.30 13.48 2.31
C ASP A 76 -9.73 12.97 2.07
N ARG A 77 -10.65 13.80 1.59
CA ARG A 77 -12.00 13.35 1.16
C ARG A 77 -11.92 12.37 -0.01
N GLY A 78 -11.02 12.59 -0.97
CA GLY A 78 -10.78 11.67 -2.09
C GLY A 78 -10.20 10.32 -1.65
N ARG A 79 -9.23 10.32 -0.73
CA ARG A 79 -8.69 9.09 -0.14
C ARG A 79 -9.71 8.34 0.72
N MET A 80 -10.55 9.05 1.45
CA MET A 80 -11.65 8.47 2.24
C MET A 80 -12.79 7.94 1.36
N ALA A 81 -13.11 8.62 0.25
CA ALA A 81 -14.10 8.17 -0.72
C ALA A 81 -13.62 6.95 -1.52
N PHE A 82 -12.34 6.92 -1.91
CA PHE A 82 -11.72 5.77 -2.56
C PHE A 82 -11.70 4.55 -1.63
N ARG A 83 -11.36 4.73 -0.34
CA ARG A 83 -11.46 3.68 0.68
C ARG A 83 -12.89 3.13 0.86
N ARG A 84 -13.92 4.01 0.85
CA ARG A 84 -15.33 3.57 0.92
C ARG A 84 -15.79 2.84 -0.34
N ALA A 85 -15.39 3.31 -1.53
CA ALA A 85 -15.73 2.67 -2.79
C ALA A 85 -15.11 1.26 -2.90
N THR A 86 -13.87 1.07 -2.45
CA THR A 86 -13.22 -0.26 -2.41
C THR A 86 -13.76 -1.16 -1.28
N GLN A 87 -14.28 -0.61 -0.18
CA GLN A 87 -14.87 -1.39 0.91
C GLN A 87 -16.31 -1.85 0.63
N THR A 88 -17.04 -1.18 -0.27
CA THR A 88 -18.43 -1.55 -0.56
C THR A 88 -18.54 -2.84 -1.38
N GLU A 89 -17.48 -3.28 -2.05
CA GLU A 89 -17.40 -4.59 -2.71
C GLU A 89 -16.64 -5.67 -1.91
N ALA A 90 -15.95 -5.30 -0.83
CA ALA A 90 -15.04 -6.18 -0.09
C ALA A 90 -15.50 -6.42 1.36
N ASP A 91 -16.71 -6.94 1.54
CA ASP A 91 -17.23 -7.39 2.84
C ASP A 91 -16.72 -8.81 3.23
N ALA A 92 -15.52 -9.15 2.76
CA ALA A 92 -14.91 -10.45 2.95
C ALA A 92 -13.57 -10.30 3.71
N MET A 93 -13.54 -10.78 4.95
CA MET A 93 -12.32 -10.79 5.75
C MET A 93 -11.40 -11.91 5.26
N ARG A 94 -10.24 -11.55 4.70
CA ARG A 94 -9.22 -12.51 4.26
C ARG A 94 -8.08 -12.62 5.27
N ILE A 95 -7.81 -13.83 5.73
CA ILE A 95 -6.73 -14.19 6.66
C ILE A 95 -5.74 -15.08 5.92
N SER A 96 -4.49 -14.64 5.79
CA SER A 96 -3.39 -15.47 5.29
C SER A 96 -2.81 -16.33 6.41
N GLY A 97 -2.51 -17.60 6.14
CA GLY A 97 -1.95 -18.53 7.12
C GLY A 97 -2.91 -18.77 8.29
N ALA A 98 -4.19 -18.97 7.97
CA ALA A 98 -5.22 -19.18 8.98
C ALA A 98 -4.90 -20.44 9.80
N ARG A 99 -5.00 -20.32 11.12
CA ARG A 99 -4.86 -21.42 12.07
C ARG A 99 -5.97 -21.33 13.09
N TYR A 100 -6.64 -22.45 13.31
CA TYR A 100 -7.69 -22.60 14.28
C TYR A 100 -7.42 -23.84 15.12
N GLN A 101 -7.51 -23.70 16.44
CA GLN A 101 -7.31 -24.78 17.39
C GLN A 101 -8.57 -24.91 18.23
N GLY A 102 -9.02 -26.13 18.41
CA GLY A 102 -10.24 -26.41 19.16
C GLY A 102 -10.17 -27.75 19.85
N VAL A 103 -11.23 -28.03 20.60
CA VAL A 103 -11.52 -29.35 21.12
C VAL A 103 -12.88 -29.76 20.60
N ASP A 104 -13.03 -31.03 20.26
CA ASP A 104 -14.34 -31.58 19.93
C ASP A 104 -15.11 -31.96 21.21
N GLU A 105 -16.32 -32.50 21.04
CA GLU A 105 -17.17 -32.88 22.17
C GLU A 105 -16.63 -34.04 23.00
N GLN A 106 -15.66 -34.79 22.49
CA GLN A 106 -14.96 -35.85 23.21
C GLN A 106 -13.68 -35.33 23.88
N ASN A 107 -13.51 -34.01 23.97
CA ASN A 107 -12.30 -33.35 24.45
C ASN A 107 -11.04 -33.72 23.66
N ARG A 108 -11.18 -34.10 22.39
CA ARG A 108 -10.05 -34.38 21.51
C ARG A 108 -9.56 -33.07 20.91
N PRO A 109 -8.28 -32.70 21.07
CA PRO A 109 -7.74 -31.51 20.45
C PRO A 109 -7.65 -31.73 18.93
N TYR A 110 -8.06 -30.71 18.19
CA TYR A 110 -7.87 -30.64 16.74
C TYR A 110 -7.31 -29.28 16.35
N ASN A 111 -6.58 -29.26 15.25
CA ASN A 111 -6.00 -28.06 14.67
C ASN A 111 -6.28 -28.05 13.17
N VAL A 112 -6.78 -26.92 12.70
CA VAL A 112 -7.10 -26.66 11.30
C VAL A 112 -6.20 -25.53 10.84
N THR A 113 -5.51 -25.75 9.73
CA THR A 113 -4.61 -24.79 9.09
C THR A 113 -4.99 -24.64 7.64
N ALA A 114 -4.88 -23.43 7.09
CA ALA A 114 -5.10 -23.16 5.68
C ALA A 114 -4.13 -22.07 5.20
N ASN A 115 -3.78 -22.11 3.93
CA ASN A 115 -2.93 -21.06 3.34
C ASN A 115 -3.64 -19.71 3.33
N SER A 116 -4.94 -19.73 3.07
CA SER A 116 -5.81 -18.56 3.18
C SER A 116 -7.19 -18.99 3.66
N ALA A 117 -7.84 -18.14 4.45
CA ALA A 117 -9.25 -18.22 4.77
C ALA A 117 -9.94 -16.92 4.33
N VAL A 118 -11.07 -17.00 3.64
CA VAL A 118 -11.89 -15.85 3.27
C VAL A 118 -13.26 -16.03 3.90
N GLN A 119 -13.56 -15.21 4.91
CA GLN A 119 -14.86 -15.23 5.57
C GLN A 119 -15.81 -14.27 4.86
N GLN A 120 -16.97 -14.76 4.46
CA GLN A 120 -18.07 -13.98 3.90
C GLN A 120 -19.02 -13.58 5.05
N GLU A 121 -19.00 -12.31 5.47
CA GLU A 121 -19.76 -11.84 6.65
C GLU A 121 -21.28 -12.05 6.52
N LYS A 122 -21.81 -11.96 5.30
CA LYS A 122 -23.27 -12.08 5.05
C LYS A 122 -23.79 -13.51 5.16
N THR A 123 -22.97 -14.51 4.84
CA THR A 123 -23.39 -15.91 4.74
C THR A 123 -22.81 -16.79 5.85
N GLY A 124 -21.74 -16.34 6.52
CA GLY A 124 -21.01 -17.16 7.49
C GLY A 124 -20.19 -18.29 6.86
N LEU A 125 -20.06 -18.29 5.52
CA LEU A 125 -19.21 -19.20 4.77
C LEU A 125 -17.75 -18.76 4.89
N ILE A 126 -16.87 -19.73 5.07
CA ILE A 126 -15.43 -19.53 5.15
C ILE A 126 -14.78 -20.39 4.08
N ASP A 127 -14.27 -19.74 3.03
CA ASP A 127 -13.54 -20.41 1.96
C ASP A 127 -12.08 -20.60 2.39
N LEU A 128 -11.61 -21.84 2.36
CA LEU A 128 -10.31 -22.30 2.81
C LEU A 128 -9.47 -22.74 1.60
N GLU A 129 -8.30 -22.14 1.43
CA GLU A 129 -7.32 -22.54 0.42
C GLU A 129 -6.31 -23.50 1.03
N LYS A 130 -6.20 -24.70 0.45
CA LYS A 130 -5.34 -25.80 0.93
C LYS A 130 -5.52 -26.09 2.42
N PRO A 131 -6.75 -26.43 2.87
CA PRO A 131 -6.98 -26.77 4.26
C PRO A 131 -6.26 -28.05 4.63
N ARG A 132 -5.74 -28.06 5.85
CA ARG A 132 -5.10 -29.19 6.52
C ARG A 132 -5.61 -29.26 7.95
N ALA A 133 -6.21 -30.38 8.32
CA ALA A 133 -6.75 -30.61 9.65
C ALA A 133 -6.06 -31.81 10.30
N ASP A 134 -5.58 -31.64 11.52
CA ASP A 134 -5.03 -32.70 12.37
C ASP A 134 -5.90 -32.88 13.62
N ILE A 135 -6.13 -34.13 14.02
CA ILE A 135 -6.91 -34.48 15.21
C ILE A 135 -6.25 -35.62 15.97
N LEU A 136 -6.25 -35.51 17.30
CA LEU A 136 -5.81 -36.58 18.20
C LEU A 136 -7.01 -37.39 18.69
N LEU A 137 -7.07 -38.67 18.34
CA LEU A 137 -8.10 -39.61 18.76
C LEU A 137 -7.97 -39.99 20.24
N THR A 138 -9.06 -40.47 20.84
CA THR A 138 -9.11 -40.86 22.27
C THR A 138 -8.16 -42.00 22.61
N ASN A 139 -7.83 -42.86 21.65
CA ASN A 139 -6.86 -43.95 21.79
C ASN A 139 -5.39 -43.49 21.64
N GLY A 140 -5.15 -42.19 21.45
CA GLY A 140 -3.82 -41.62 21.21
C GLY A 140 -3.36 -41.66 19.75
N ALA A 141 -4.15 -42.25 18.86
CA ALA A 141 -3.88 -42.22 17.43
C ALA A 141 -4.10 -40.80 16.87
N TRP A 142 -3.42 -40.46 15.77
CA TRP A 142 -3.65 -39.20 15.08
C TRP A 142 -4.20 -39.45 13.68
N MET A 143 -5.00 -38.49 13.23
CA MET A 143 -5.45 -38.42 11.83
C MET A 143 -5.09 -37.07 11.24
N LEU A 144 -4.73 -37.08 9.97
CA LEU A 144 -4.45 -35.89 9.18
C LEU A 144 -5.32 -35.90 7.93
N LEU A 145 -5.98 -34.79 7.66
CA LEU A 145 -6.82 -34.57 6.50
C LEU A 145 -6.27 -33.37 5.72
N GLU A 146 -6.09 -33.52 4.42
CA GLU A 146 -5.68 -32.44 3.51
C GLU A 146 -6.59 -32.41 2.29
N ALA A 147 -6.85 -31.21 1.77
CA ALA A 147 -7.55 -31.00 0.51
C ALA A 147 -6.97 -29.79 -0.23
N ARG A 148 -7.34 -29.59 -1.50
CA ARG A 148 -6.97 -28.39 -2.27
C ARG A 148 -7.81 -27.19 -1.88
N GLU A 149 -9.11 -27.41 -1.73
CA GLU A 149 -10.10 -26.38 -1.43
C GLU A 149 -11.04 -26.91 -0.35
N GLY A 150 -11.51 -26.01 0.51
CA GLY A 150 -12.56 -26.32 1.47
C GLY A 150 -13.49 -25.14 1.66
N GLN A 151 -14.74 -25.40 1.97
CA GLN A 151 -15.71 -24.40 2.37
C GLN A 151 -16.33 -24.82 3.69
N TYR A 152 -16.14 -24.00 4.71
CA TYR A 152 -16.71 -24.23 6.03
C TYR A 152 -17.93 -23.34 6.24
N ASN A 153 -19.09 -23.97 6.38
CA ASN A 153 -20.33 -23.34 6.78
C ASN A 153 -20.43 -23.34 8.30
N ARG A 154 -20.11 -22.19 8.91
CA ARG A 154 -20.08 -22.04 10.37
C ARG A 154 -21.47 -22.19 11.03
N PRO A 155 -22.56 -21.62 10.49
CA PRO A 155 -23.91 -21.85 11.00
C PRO A 155 -24.29 -23.33 11.11
N ASP A 156 -24.02 -24.10 10.06
CA ASP A 156 -24.47 -25.51 9.95
C ASP A 156 -23.41 -26.51 10.41
N ASN A 157 -22.20 -26.07 10.75
CA ASN A 157 -21.03 -26.91 11.07
C ASN A 157 -20.66 -27.92 9.99
N LEU A 158 -20.94 -27.58 8.74
CA LEU A 158 -20.62 -28.40 7.56
C LEU A 158 -19.32 -27.93 6.93
N LEU A 159 -18.43 -28.88 6.62
CA LEU A 159 -17.18 -28.66 5.92
C LEU A 159 -17.19 -29.45 4.62
N ASP A 160 -17.23 -28.74 3.51
CA ASP A 160 -17.14 -29.33 2.18
C ASP A 160 -15.71 -29.21 1.68
N LEU A 161 -15.08 -30.35 1.38
CA LEU A 161 -13.73 -30.43 0.86
C LEU A 161 -13.75 -30.86 -0.60
N GLN A 162 -12.91 -30.22 -1.41
CA GLN A 162 -12.83 -30.48 -2.84
C GLN A 162 -11.38 -30.52 -3.32
N GLY A 163 -11.13 -31.44 -4.26
CA GLY A 163 -9.86 -31.63 -4.93
C GLY A 163 -8.82 -32.35 -4.07
N GLN A 164 -8.50 -33.59 -4.44
CA GLN A 164 -7.43 -34.39 -3.83
C GLN A 164 -7.53 -34.48 -2.31
N VAL A 165 -8.72 -34.80 -1.81
CA VAL A 165 -8.94 -35.02 -0.37
C VAL A 165 -8.18 -36.28 0.03
N THR A 166 -7.21 -36.13 0.93
CA THR A 166 -6.39 -37.23 1.43
C THR A 166 -6.44 -37.28 2.95
N LEU A 167 -6.73 -38.47 3.48
CA LEU A 167 -6.73 -38.76 4.90
C LEU A 167 -5.58 -39.73 5.20
N TRP A 168 -4.83 -39.47 6.27
CA TRP A 168 -3.83 -40.36 6.83
C TRP A 168 -4.16 -40.68 8.28
N HIS A 169 -3.93 -41.92 8.67
CA HIS A 169 -4.07 -42.42 10.02
C HIS A 169 -2.74 -43.01 10.50
N ASP A 170 -2.47 -42.92 11.80
CA ASP A 170 -1.22 -43.38 12.42
C ASP A 170 -0.84 -44.85 12.14
N ASN A 171 -1.82 -45.73 11.90
CA ASN A 171 -1.66 -47.16 11.66
C ASN A 171 -1.23 -47.47 10.22
N GLY A 172 -0.94 -46.44 9.41
CA GLY A 172 -0.57 -46.56 8.00
C GLY A 172 -1.76 -46.54 7.03
N THR A 173 -3.00 -46.39 7.54
CA THR A 173 -4.17 -46.27 6.66
C THR A 173 -4.17 -44.92 5.96
N THR A 174 -4.38 -44.94 4.65
CA THR A 174 -4.53 -43.76 3.79
C THR A 174 -5.82 -43.88 3.00
N MET A 175 -6.58 -42.79 2.89
CA MET A 175 -7.77 -42.72 2.04
C MET A 175 -7.68 -41.51 1.11
N LYS A 176 -8.11 -41.67 -0.14
CA LYS A 176 -8.09 -40.64 -1.18
C LYS A 176 -9.44 -40.57 -1.87
N THR A 177 -9.94 -39.36 -2.05
CA THR A 177 -11.17 -39.07 -2.79
C THR A 177 -11.09 -37.68 -3.42
N ASP A 178 -11.99 -37.38 -4.35
CA ASP A 178 -12.03 -36.06 -5.00
C ASP A 178 -12.84 -35.03 -4.20
N ALA A 179 -13.81 -35.46 -3.40
CA ALA A 179 -14.60 -34.57 -2.56
C ALA A 179 -15.07 -35.28 -1.29
N ALA A 180 -15.32 -34.53 -0.22
CA ALA A 180 -15.91 -35.04 1.02
C ALA A 180 -16.75 -33.96 1.69
N HIS A 181 -17.94 -34.33 2.17
CA HIS A 181 -18.82 -33.48 2.96
C HIS A 181 -18.73 -33.97 4.41
N ILE A 182 -18.40 -33.07 5.34
CA ILE A 182 -18.09 -33.43 6.72
C ILE A 182 -19.00 -32.63 7.64
N ASP A 183 -19.75 -33.33 8.50
CA ASP A 183 -20.43 -32.71 9.62
C ASP A 183 -19.46 -32.72 10.82
N VAL A 184 -18.94 -31.54 11.14
CA VAL A 184 -17.94 -31.37 12.20
C VAL A 184 -18.55 -31.59 13.58
N HIS A 185 -19.83 -31.28 13.76
CA HIS A 185 -20.52 -31.43 15.03
C HIS A 185 -20.91 -32.90 15.29
N ALA A 186 -21.49 -33.56 14.29
CA ALA A 186 -21.85 -34.98 14.36
C ALA A 186 -20.63 -35.90 14.28
N GLY A 187 -19.49 -35.42 13.75
CA GLY A 187 -18.29 -36.21 13.49
C GLY A 187 -18.49 -37.22 12.36
N GLU A 188 -19.36 -36.91 11.40
CA GLU A 188 -19.70 -37.77 10.28
C GLU A 188 -19.12 -37.20 9.00
N ALA A 189 -18.83 -38.06 8.03
CA ALA A 189 -18.30 -37.64 6.74
C ALA A 189 -18.89 -38.49 5.62
N GLU A 190 -19.05 -37.90 4.45
CA GLU A 190 -19.59 -38.61 3.32
C GLU A 190 -19.03 -38.14 1.98
N SER A 191 -18.94 -39.06 1.03
CA SER A 191 -18.60 -38.76 -0.35
C SER A 191 -19.37 -39.65 -1.30
N ASP A 192 -19.78 -39.07 -2.41
CA ASP A 192 -20.35 -39.71 -3.59
C ASP A 192 -19.32 -39.80 -4.74
N ARG A 193 -18.03 -39.56 -4.43
CA ARG A 193 -16.92 -39.62 -5.38
C ARG A 193 -16.09 -40.89 -5.22
N PRO A 194 -15.46 -41.37 -6.32
CA PRO A 194 -14.56 -42.51 -6.27
C PRO A 194 -13.55 -42.37 -5.14
N THR A 195 -13.51 -43.38 -4.29
CA THR A 195 -12.72 -43.37 -3.07
C THR A 195 -11.86 -44.62 -3.02
N ALA A 196 -10.56 -44.42 -2.80
CA ALA A 196 -9.58 -45.48 -2.62
C ALA A 196 -9.02 -45.41 -1.19
N ALA A 197 -9.06 -46.52 -0.47
CA ALA A 197 -8.49 -46.66 0.86
C ALA A 197 -7.47 -47.80 0.87
N GLN A 198 -6.35 -47.60 1.55
CA GLN A 198 -5.29 -48.58 1.70
C GLN A 198 -4.83 -48.58 3.14
N GLY A 199 -4.56 -49.75 3.72
CA GLY A 199 -4.04 -49.86 5.07
C GLY A 199 -3.57 -51.28 5.40
N PRO A 200 -3.34 -51.59 6.68
CA PRO A 200 -2.97 -52.94 7.11
C PRO A 200 -3.99 -54.03 6.77
N PHE A 201 -5.23 -53.63 6.47
CA PHE A 201 -6.31 -54.51 6.02
C PHE A 201 -6.27 -54.82 4.52
N GLY A 202 -5.38 -54.18 3.74
CA GLY A 202 -5.31 -54.29 2.29
C GLY A 202 -5.78 -53.02 1.57
N THR A 203 -6.39 -53.17 0.38
CA THR A 203 -6.82 -52.06 -0.49
C THR A 203 -8.31 -52.17 -0.79
N ILE A 204 -9.02 -51.04 -0.76
CA ILE A 204 -10.45 -50.92 -1.04
C ILE A 204 -10.64 -49.79 -2.06
N GLU A 205 -11.36 -50.06 -3.13
CA GLU A 205 -11.82 -49.08 -4.12
C GLU A 205 -13.34 -49.07 -4.13
N SER A 206 -13.95 -47.89 -4.20
CA SER A 206 -15.40 -47.71 -4.11
C SER A 206 -15.87 -46.47 -4.85
N GLU A 207 -17.16 -46.38 -5.18
CA GLU A 207 -17.75 -45.18 -5.79
C GLU A 207 -18.05 -44.07 -4.76
N GLY A 208 -18.04 -44.38 -3.47
CA GLY A 208 -18.25 -43.41 -2.40
C GLY A 208 -18.00 -44.01 -1.01
N PHE A 209 -18.12 -43.17 0.01
CA PHE A 209 -18.04 -43.61 1.40
C PHE A 209 -19.01 -42.85 2.31
N ARG A 210 -19.27 -43.44 3.47
CA ARG A 210 -20.01 -42.88 4.60
C ARG A 210 -19.27 -43.22 5.88
N LEU A 211 -18.93 -42.22 6.66
CA LEU A 211 -18.29 -42.31 7.97
C LEU A 211 -19.35 -41.98 9.02
N ARG A 212 -19.60 -42.91 9.92
CA ARG A 212 -20.60 -42.82 10.98
C ARG A 212 -19.93 -43.00 12.34
N GLU A 213 -20.71 -42.78 13.40
CA GLU A 213 -20.28 -43.02 14.78
C GLU A 213 -19.00 -42.25 15.13
N ARG A 214 -18.94 -40.96 14.74
CA ARG A 214 -17.82 -40.05 15.04
C ARG A 214 -16.46 -40.56 14.56
N GLY A 215 -16.45 -41.25 13.42
CA GLY A 215 -15.25 -41.79 12.80
C GLY A 215 -14.97 -43.26 13.12
N GLN A 216 -15.84 -43.95 13.87
CA GLN A 216 -15.61 -45.34 14.25
C GLN A 216 -15.99 -46.34 13.15
N VAL A 217 -17.00 -46.02 12.33
CA VAL A 217 -17.53 -46.93 11.31
C VAL A 217 -17.43 -46.28 9.94
N MET A 218 -16.61 -46.88 9.06
CA MET A 218 -16.49 -46.50 7.66
C MET A 218 -17.25 -47.50 6.78
N ILE A 219 -18.16 -47.00 5.94
CA ILE A 219 -18.99 -47.78 5.02
C ILE A 219 -18.65 -47.32 3.61
N PHE A 220 -18.19 -48.23 2.76
CA PHE A 220 -17.94 -47.96 1.35
C PHE A 220 -19.21 -48.24 0.53
N THR A 221 -19.61 -47.28 -0.31
CA THR A 221 -20.89 -47.30 -1.03
C THR A 221 -20.71 -47.43 -2.54
N GLY A 222 -21.78 -47.88 -3.21
CA GLY A 222 -21.80 -48.10 -4.66
C GLY A 222 -21.05 -49.37 -5.07
N LYS A 223 -20.49 -49.37 -6.28
CA LYS A 223 -19.61 -50.47 -6.73
C LYS A 223 -18.31 -50.40 -5.95
N SER A 224 -18.02 -51.48 -5.22
CA SER A 224 -16.86 -51.58 -4.35
C SER A 224 -16.08 -52.85 -4.64
N HIS A 225 -14.76 -52.75 -4.63
CA HIS A 225 -13.81 -53.84 -4.77
C HIS A 225 -12.81 -53.79 -3.61
N ALA A 226 -12.66 -54.90 -2.89
CA ALA A 226 -11.76 -55.00 -1.75
C ALA A 226 -10.79 -56.16 -1.94
N VAL A 227 -9.51 -55.87 -1.79
CA VAL A 227 -8.42 -56.86 -1.74
C VAL A 227 -7.86 -56.83 -0.33
N LEU A 228 -8.16 -57.87 0.44
CA LEU A 228 -7.76 -57.96 1.84
C LEU A 228 -6.44 -58.73 1.96
N GLU A 229 -5.46 -58.13 2.64
CA GLU A 229 -4.22 -58.82 2.96
C GLU A 229 -4.34 -59.47 4.33
N GLY A 230 -4.49 -60.79 4.36
CA GLY A 230 -4.49 -61.55 5.60
C GLY A 230 -3.07 -61.69 6.14
N LYS A 231 -2.84 -61.26 7.38
CA LYS A 231 -1.66 -61.73 8.13
C LYS A 231 -1.91 -63.20 8.50
N GLN A 232 -1.04 -64.09 8.01
CA GLN A 232 -0.92 -65.47 8.49
C GLN A 232 -0.48 -65.51 9.95
#